data_AF-A0AAU0MIK4-F1
#
_entry.id   AF-A0AAU0MIK4-F1
#
_cell.length_a   1.000
_cell.length_b   1.000
_cell.length_c   1.000
_cell.angle_alpha   90.00
_cell.angle_beta   90.00
_cell.angle_gamma   90.00
#
_symmetry.space_group_name_H-M   'P 1'
#
loop_
_entity.id
_entity.type
_entity.pdbx_description
1 polymer ?
#
loop_
_entity_poly.entity_id
_entity_poly.type
_entity_poly.pdbx_seq_one_letter_code
_entity_poly.pdbx_strand_id
1 'polypeptide(L)'
;MSQPADGDSPSGDACHTPSDSAGVPWEGRAFRENAHSDDDGSAPLDFLAAIASFRAGEAGPDAVVDALRGARLLTPLVAERGEEGLSSRGHVVDKTQELSIVTVAAPDGRTVMPVFSSVTAMSSWDAGARPIPTPAVRVAQAAVGEGTDLIVVDPGSETEFVVRRPAVWALARGEDWMPPHASPAVRQAFLESIASELAAIDVELSAGDPQAHLRGPETIVRLRLLDGLDRRELDAVLGRLAQRWAADDRIATLVDSLTVKLERGAAS
;
A
#
# COMPACT_ATOMS: atom_id res chain seq x y z
N MET A 1 85.33 -24.98 -22.98
CA MET A 1 84.04 -25.70 -23.11
C MET A 1 83.90 -26.54 -21.84
N SER A 2 82.96 -26.39 -20.92
CA SER A 2 81.99 -25.36 -20.53
C SER A 2 81.63 -25.73 -19.08
N GLN A 3 81.61 -24.79 -18.15
CA GLN A 3 80.89 -24.98 -16.87
C GLN A 3 79.39 -24.91 -17.16
N PRO A 4 78.55 -25.72 -16.50
CA PRO A 4 77.15 -25.35 -16.29
C PRO A 4 77.02 -24.58 -14.97
N ALA A 5 76.18 -23.55 -15.05
CA ALA A 5 75.81 -22.63 -14.00
C ALA A 5 74.64 -23.16 -13.15
N ASP A 6 74.58 -22.61 -11.94
CA ASP A 6 73.40 -22.20 -11.16
C ASP A 6 72.21 -23.15 -11.01
N GLY A 7 71.97 -23.53 -9.75
CA GLY A 7 70.71 -24.08 -9.31
C GLY A 7 70.55 -23.88 -7.80
N ASP A 8 70.09 -22.69 -7.40
CA ASP A 8 69.26 -22.57 -6.21
C ASP A 8 68.41 -21.30 -6.23
N SER A 9 67.08 -21.47 -6.22
CA SER A 9 66.09 -20.46 -5.90
C SER A 9 64.81 -21.19 -5.48
N PRO A 10 64.37 -21.09 -4.22
CA PRO A 10 63.09 -21.65 -3.83
C PRO A 10 61.99 -20.68 -4.25
N SER A 11 61.21 -21.06 -5.26
CA SER A 11 59.97 -20.37 -5.59
C SER A 11 58.98 -20.60 -4.44
N GLY A 12 58.70 -19.54 -3.67
CA GLY A 12 57.66 -19.52 -2.65
C GLY A 12 56.30 -19.75 -3.30
N ASP A 13 55.66 -20.84 -2.93
CA ASP A 13 54.29 -21.16 -3.29
C ASP A 13 53.36 -20.21 -2.53
N ALA A 14 53.01 -19.09 -3.16
CA ALA A 14 52.07 -18.14 -2.61
C ALA A 14 50.68 -18.78 -2.64
N CYS A 15 50.23 -19.24 -1.46
CA CYS A 15 48.87 -19.70 -1.23
C CYS A 15 47.88 -18.58 -1.58
N HIS A 16 47.33 -18.60 -2.79
CA HIS A 16 46.30 -17.67 -3.20
C HIS A 16 45.01 -17.97 -2.43
N THR A 17 44.64 -17.08 -1.50
CA THR A 17 43.34 -17.12 -0.84
C THR A 17 42.26 -17.03 -1.93
N PRO A 18 41.25 -17.93 -1.95
CA PRO A 18 40.18 -17.84 -2.92
C PRO A 18 39.51 -16.46 -2.78
N SER A 19 39.35 -15.77 -3.92
CA SER A 19 38.71 -14.45 -4.05
C SER A 19 37.72 -14.44 -5.22
N ASP A 20 36.74 -13.54 -5.22
CA ASP A 20 35.82 -13.37 -6.34
C ASP A 20 36.51 -12.68 -7.54
N SER A 21 35.80 -12.52 -8.66
CA SER A 21 36.35 -11.86 -9.87
C SER A 21 36.75 -10.39 -9.65
N ALA A 22 36.39 -9.79 -8.50
CA ALA A 22 36.80 -8.45 -8.09
C ALA A 22 37.95 -8.49 -7.05
N GLY A 23 38.50 -9.67 -6.74
CA GLY A 23 39.62 -9.83 -5.81
C GLY A 23 39.23 -9.82 -4.34
N VAL A 24 37.94 -9.90 -4.01
CA VAL A 24 37.48 -9.89 -2.62
C VAL A 24 37.50 -11.32 -2.05
N PRO A 25 38.14 -11.57 -0.89
CA PRO A 25 38.20 -12.90 -0.29
C PRO A 25 36.82 -13.51 -0.01
N TRP A 26 36.70 -14.83 -0.18
CA TRP A 26 35.48 -15.58 0.17
C TRP A 26 35.34 -15.81 1.68
N GLU A 27 36.44 -15.69 2.42
CA GLU A 27 36.50 -15.91 3.86
C GLU A 27 35.50 -15.02 4.62
N GLY A 28 34.74 -15.62 5.54
CA GLY A 28 33.74 -14.91 6.35
C GLY A 28 32.38 -14.66 5.69
N ARG A 29 32.18 -15.06 4.42
CA ARG A 29 30.85 -15.04 3.79
C ARG A 29 30.08 -16.30 4.18
N ALA A 30 28.90 -16.12 4.75
CA ALA A 30 27.96 -17.20 5.02
C ALA A 30 26.65 -16.93 4.29
N PHE A 31 26.15 -17.93 3.56
CA PHE A 31 24.77 -17.89 3.08
C PHE A 31 23.85 -17.91 4.29
N ARG A 32 22.99 -16.90 4.40
CA ARG A 32 21.87 -16.94 5.33
C ARG A 32 20.74 -17.70 4.68
N GLU A 33 20.07 -18.53 5.46
CA GLU A 33 18.88 -19.26 5.02
C GLU A 33 17.83 -18.25 4.54
N ASN A 34 17.26 -18.48 3.35
CA ASN A 34 16.22 -17.61 2.80
C ASN A 34 14.89 -18.04 3.42
N ALA A 35 14.27 -17.16 4.19
CA ALA A 35 12.98 -17.41 4.84
C ALA A 35 11.82 -17.72 3.86
N HIS A 36 12.03 -17.52 2.55
CA HIS A 36 11.05 -17.76 1.49
C HIS A 36 11.51 -18.83 0.49
N SER A 37 12.43 -19.73 0.85
CA SER A 37 12.88 -20.79 -0.07
C SER A 37 11.77 -21.73 -0.53
N ASP A 38 10.73 -21.89 0.28
CA ASP A 38 9.58 -22.76 0.02
C ASP A 38 8.34 -21.99 -0.47
N ASP A 39 8.48 -20.69 -0.75
CA ASP A 39 7.40 -19.87 -1.32
C ASP A 39 7.17 -20.26 -2.78
N ASP A 40 6.05 -20.93 -3.04
CA ASP A 40 5.65 -21.37 -4.38
C ASP A 40 5.06 -20.22 -5.24
N GLY A 41 4.98 -19.02 -4.68
CA GLY A 41 4.46 -17.83 -5.35
C GLY A 41 2.94 -17.79 -5.46
N SER A 42 2.22 -18.72 -4.84
CA SER A 42 0.76 -18.71 -4.75
C SER A 42 0.26 -17.65 -3.77
N ALA A 43 -1.02 -17.29 -3.88
CA ALA A 43 -1.64 -16.34 -2.97
C ALA A 43 -1.86 -16.97 -1.59
N PRO A 44 -1.61 -16.24 -0.49
CA PRO A 44 -1.86 -16.75 0.86
C PRO A 44 -3.33 -17.18 1.05
N LEU A 45 -3.55 -18.38 1.59
CA LEU A 45 -4.90 -18.96 1.73
C LEU A 45 -5.82 -18.10 2.61
N ASP A 46 -5.30 -17.54 3.69
CA ASP A 46 -6.09 -16.69 4.60
C ASP A 46 -6.55 -15.40 3.89
N PHE A 47 -5.71 -14.84 3.03
CA PHE A 47 -6.08 -13.68 2.19
C PHE A 47 -7.18 -14.08 1.17
N LEU A 48 -7.04 -15.22 0.50
CA LEU A 48 -8.05 -15.72 -0.44
C LEU A 48 -9.39 -15.99 0.23
N ALA A 49 -9.39 -16.55 1.45
CA ALA A 49 -10.59 -16.76 2.22
C ALA A 49 -11.25 -15.43 2.64
N ALA A 50 -10.45 -14.50 3.18
CA ALA A 50 -10.96 -13.20 3.62
C ALA A 50 -11.53 -12.37 2.46
N ILE A 51 -10.85 -12.31 1.31
CA ILE A 51 -11.35 -11.58 0.15
C ILE A 51 -12.62 -12.22 -0.41
N ALA A 52 -12.72 -13.55 -0.43
CA ALA A 52 -13.93 -14.24 -0.87
C ALA A 52 -15.13 -13.92 0.04
N SER A 53 -14.96 -14.00 1.37
CA SER A 53 -16.02 -13.63 2.32
C SER A 53 -16.40 -12.16 2.25
N PHE A 54 -15.43 -11.25 2.04
CA PHE A 54 -15.71 -9.84 1.81
C PHE A 54 -16.53 -9.60 0.54
N ARG A 55 -16.17 -10.25 -0.56
CA ARG A 55 -16.90 -10.17 -1.84
C ARG A 55 -18.32 -10.74 -1.75
N ALA A 56 -18.51 -11.77 -0.92
CA ALA A 56 -19.82 -12.35 -0.60
C ALA A 56 -20.66 -11.48 0.36
N GLY A 57 -20.08 -10.46 0.98
CA GLY A 57 -20.73 -9.61 1.99
C GLY A 57 -20.89 -10.29 3.36
N GLU A 58 -20.17 -11.37 3.61
CA GLU A 58 -20.17 -12.14 4.87
C GLU A 58 -19.19 -11.56 5.89
N ALA A 59 -18.18 -10.82 5.42
CA ALA A 59 -17.18 -10.14 6.24
C ALA A 59 -16.99 -8.69 5.78
N GLY A 60 -16.48 -7.84 6.68
CA GLY A 60 -16.10 -6.47 6.36
C GLY A 60 -14.68 -6.37 5.76
N PRO A 61 -14.31 -5.19 5.24
CA PRO A 61 -12.97 -4.95 4.69
C PRO A 61 -11.86 -5.07 5.76
N ASP A 62 -12.20 -4.91 7.04
CA ASP A 62 -11.32 -5.13 8.19
C ASP A 62 -10.76 -6.56 8.22
N ALA A 63 -11.57 -7.56 7.89
CA ALA A 63 -11.12 -8.96 7.82
C ALA A 63 -10.04 -9.17 6.73
N VAL A 64 -10.15 -8.47 5.60
CA VAL A 64 -9.14 -8.53 4.54
C VAL A 64 -7.83 -7.87 4.98
N VAL A 65 -7.91 -6.70 5.62
CA VAL A 65 -6.73 -6.00 6.17
C VAL A 65 -6.06 -6.83 7.27
N ASP A 66 -6.83 -7.52 8.10
CA ASP A 66 -6.29 -8.39 9.14
C ASP A 66 -5.56 -9.61 8.55
N ALA A 67 -6.17 -10.27 7.55
CA ALA A 67 -5.55 -11.38 6.83
C ALA A 67 -4.23 -10.97 6.14
N LEU A 68 -4.12 -9.71 5.70
CA LEU A 68 -2.88 -9.18 5.13
C LEU A 68 -1.77 -9.04 6.18
N ARG A 69 -2.06 -8.84 7.47
CA ARG A 69 -1.03 -8.57 8.50
C ARG A 69 0.03 -9.66 8.61
N GLY A 70 -0.39 -10.92 8.49
CA GLY A 70 0.50 -12.08 8.49
C GLY A 70 0.99 -12.49 7.10
N ALA A 71 0.51 -11.84 6.03
CA ALA A 71 0.74 -12.28 4.68
C ALA A 71 2.11 -11.83 4.13
N ARG A 72 2.67 -12.70 3.28
CA ARG A 72 3.71 -12.35 2.32
C ARG A 72 3.04 -11.72 1.09
N LEU A 73 3.50 -10.54 0.70
CA LEU A 73 3.13 -9.88 -0.56
C LEU A 73 4.33 -9.84 -1.52
N LEU A 74 4.06 -9.61 -2.79
CA LEU A 74 5.07 -9.42 -3.83
C LEU A 74 5.09 -7.95 -4.21
N THR A 75 6.21 -7.30 -3.92
CA THR A 75 6.49 -5.97 -4.45
C THR A 75 7.07 -6.14 -5.86
N PRO A 76 6.47 -5.53 -6.90
CA PRO A 76 6.98 -5.63 -8.25
C PRO A 76 8.26 -4.79 -8.40
N LEU A 77 9.34 -5.40 -8.88
CA LEU A 77 10.43 -4.66 -9.49
C LEU A 77 10.22 -4.59 -10.99
N VAL A 78 10.09 -3.38 -11.53
CA VAL A 78 10.07 -3.14 -12.97
C VAL A 78 11.37 -2.43 -13.34
N ALA A 79 11.99 -2.85 -14.44
CA ALA A 79 13.13 -2.13 -14.98
C ALA A 79 12.61 -0.82 -15.58
N GLU A 80 12.97 0.33 -15.00
CA GLU A 80 12.77 1.59 -15.69
C GLU A 80 13.69 1.63 -16.91
N ARG A 81 13.12 1.86 -18.09
CA ARG A 81 13.92 2.10 -19.29
C ARG A 81 14.52 3.51 -19.14
N GLY A 82 15.76 3.60 -18.68
CA GLY A 82 16.50 4.86 -18.65
C GLY A 82 16.57 5.52 -20.03
N GLU A 83 16.68 6.85 -20.07
CA GLU A 83 16.86 7.57 -21.34
C GLU A 83 18.14 7.08 -22.05
N GLU A 84 18.00 6.68 -23.32
CA GLU A 84 19.13 6.26 -24.15
C GLU A 84 20.07 7.46 -24.41
N GLY A 85 21.15 7.55 -23.64
CA GLY A 85 22.22 8.52 -23.87
C GLY A 85 23.23 8.01 -24.90
N LEU A 86 23.38 8.72 -26.02
CA LEU A 86 24.48 8.47 -26.96
C LEU A 86 25.82 8.80 -26.29
N SER A 87 26.75 7.84 -26.27
CA SER A 87 28.15 8.14 -25.95
C SER A 87 28.78 9.00 -27.05
N SER A 88 29.85 9.74 -26.72
CA SER A 88 30.63 10.57 -27.66
C SER A 88 31.28 9.81 -28.83
N ARG A 89 31.09 8.48 -28.92
CA ARG A 89 31.53 7.63 -30.04
C ARG A 89 30.37 6.90 -30.74
N GLY A 90 29.12 7.30 -30.53
CA GLY A 90 27.96 6.77 -31.25
C GLY A 90 27.49 5.37 -30.81
N HIS A 91 27.95 4.88 -29.65
CA HIS A 91 27.36 3.69 -29.03
C HIS A 91 26.21 4.10 -28.11
N VAL A 92 25.08 3.39 -28.21
CA VAL A 92 24.03 3.38 -27.18
C VAL A 92 24.67 2.78 -25.94
N VAL A 93 24.82 3.58 -24.89
CA VAL A 93 25.28 3.09 -23.59
C VAL A 93 24.08 3.13 -22.67
N ASP A 94 23.65 1.96 -22.22
CA ASP A 94 22.68 1.80 -21.13
C ASP A 94 23.32 2.35 -19.85
N LYS A 95 23.06 3.62 -19.56
CA LYS A 95 23.59 4.31 -18.39
C LYS A 95 22.54 4.26 -17.30
N THR A 96 22.74 3.31 -16.40
CA THR A 96 22.04 3.13 -15.13
C THR A 96 20.64 2.51 -15.28
N GLN A 97 20.55 1.20 -15.05
CA GLN A 97 19.28 0.58 -14.71
C GLN A 97 18.98 0.91 -13.24
N GLU A 98 18.11 1.90 -13.01
CA GLU A 98 17.55 2.17 -11.68
C GLU A 98 16.32 1.25 -11.48
N LEU A 99 16.36 0.41 -10.44
CA LEU A 99 15.20 -0.38 -10.03
C LEU A 99 14.32 0.51 -9.18
N SER A 100 13.13 0.83 -9.67
CA SER A 100 12.18 1.73 -9.03
C SER A 100 10.96 0.96 -8.53
N ILE A 101 10.46 1.34 -7.36
CA ILE A 101 9.16 0.89 -6.86
C ILE A 101 8.12 1.66 -7.68
N VAL A 102 7.30 0.93 -8.44
CA VAL A 102 6.30 1.55 -9.30
C VAL A 102 5.24 2.19 -8.42
N THR A 103 5.07 3.50 -8.53
CA THR A 103 3.89 4.18 -8.02
C THR A 103 2.96 4.56 -9.16
N VAL A 104 1.70 4.13 -9.10
CA VAL A 104 0.68 4.44 -10.13
C VAL A 104 -0.24 5.54 -9.61
N ALA A 105 -0.78 6.38 -10.48
CA ALA A 105 -1.84 7.32 -10.11
C ALA A 105 -3.18 6.58 -9.98
N ALA A 106 -3.84 6.72 -8.84
CA ALA A 106 -5.23 6.32 -8.62
C ALA A 106 -6.21 7.18 -9.45
N PRO A 107 -7.46 6.74 -9.64
CA PRO A 107 -8.50 7.54 -10.28
C PRO A 107 -8.74 8.91 -9.62
N ASP A 108 -8.42 9.04 -8.33
CA ASP A 108 -8.51 10.30 -7.58
C ASP A 108 -7.21 11.15 -7.62
N GLY A 109 -6.20 10.70 -8.39
CA GLY A 109 -4.92 11.39 -8.58
C GLY A 109 -3.87 11.09 -7.51
N ARG A 110 -4.18 10.30 -6.48
CA ARG A 110 -3.22 9.92 -5.44
C ARG A 110 -2.22 8.89 -5.95
N THR A 111 -1.03 8.91 -5.36
CA THR A 111 -0.01 7.89 -5.55
C THR A 111 -0.46 6.59 -4.88
N VAL A 112 -0.35 5.46 -5.58
CA VAL A 112 -0.61 4.13 -5.03
C VAL A 112 0.59 3.22 -5.21
N MET A 113 0.79 2.33 -4.24
CA MET A 113 1.76 1.24 -4.35
C MET A 113 1.03 -0.05 -4.75
N PRO A 114 1.26 -0.58 -5.97
CA PRO A 114 0.77 -1.88 -6.37
C PRO A 114 1.59 -2.98 -5.70
N VAL A 115 0.90 -3.97 -5.16
CA VAL A 115 1.49 -5.19 -4.61
C VAL A 115 0.63 -6.38 -5.00
N PHE A 116 1.21 -7.58 -4.94
CA PHE A 116 0.52 -8.78 -5.41
C PHE A 116 0.54 -9.88 -4.36
N SER A 117 -0.57 -10.60 -4.24
CA SER A 117 -0.66 -11.81 -3.42
C SER A 117 0.07 -12.97 -4.11
N SER A 118 0.05 -13.04 -5.44
CA SER A 118 0.61 -14.15 -6.23
C SER A 118 1.42 -13.70 -7.45
N VAL A 119 2.30 -14.58 -7.91
CA VAL A 119 3.06 -14.38 -9.16
C VAL A 119 2.11 -14.32 -10.35
N THR A 120 1.02 -15.10 -10.35
CA THR A 120 0.02 -15.07 -11.41
C THR A 120 -0.61 -13.68 -11.55
N ALA A 121 -1.08 -13.09 -10.44
CA ALA A 121 -1.66 -11.75 -10.46
C ALA A 121 -0.64 -10.70 -10.95
N MET A 122 0.61 -10.78 -10.47
CA MET A 122 1.69 -9.87 -10.87
C MET A 122 2.04 -9.99 -12.36
N SER A 123 2.19 -11.21 -12.88
CA SER A 123 2.52 -11.44 -14.29
C SER A 123 1.37 -11.06 -15.23
N SER A 124 0.12 -11.11 -14.76
CA SER A 124 -1.02 -10.58 -15.50
C SER A 124 -1.01 -9.04 -15.57
N TRP A 125 -0.51 -8.38 -14.53
CA TRP A 125 -0.35 -6.93 -14.50
C TRP A 125 0.84 -6.46 -15.36
N ASP A 126 2.00 -7.08 -15.19
CA ASP A 126 3.20 -6.83 -16.00
C ASP A 126 4.07 -8.09 -16.09
N ALA A 127 4.21 -8.63 -17.30
CA ALA A 127 5.00 -9.83 -17.56
C ALA A 127 6.52 -9.64 -17.33
N GLY A 128 7.00 -8.39 -17.31
CA GLY A 128 8.40 -8.03 -17.02
C GLY A 128 8.67 -7.79 -15.53
N ALA A 129 7.64 -7.69 -14.69
CA ALA A 129 7.79 -7.47 -13.25
C ALA A 129 8.46 -8.67 -12.58
N ARG A 130 9.46 -8.38 -11.75
CA ARG A 130 10.16 -9.39 -10.95
C ARG A 130 9.66 -9.38 -9.51
N PRO A 131 9.34 -10.54 -8.93
CA PRO A 131 8.74 -10.59 -7.60
C PRO A 131 9.80 -10.39 -6.52
N ILE A 132 9.54 -9.48 -5.57
CA ILE A 132 10.20 -9.47 -4.26
C ILE A 132 9.18 -9.87 -3.19
N PRO A 133 9.36 -11.04 -2.55
CA PRO A 133 8.71 -11.39 -1.29
C PRO A 133 8.95 -10.35 -0.19
N THR A 134 7.89 -9.67 0.23
CA THR A 134 7.92 -8.66 1.29
C THR A 134 6.77 -8.90 2.26
N PRO A 135 7.01 -8.98 3.59
CA PRO A 135 5.93 -9.01 4.57
C PRO A 135 5.02 -7.78 4.43
N ALA A 136 3.70 -7.96 4.48
CA ALA A 136 2.76 -6.86 4.25
C ALA A 136 2.96 -5.66 5.20
N VAL A 137 3.35 -5.92 6.45
CA VAL A 137 3.72 -4.86 7.41
C VAL A 137 4.89 -4.00 6.89
N ARG A 138 5.90 -4.62 6.26
CA ARG A 138 7.04 -3.91 5.68
C ARG A 138 6.66 -3.16 4.40
N VAL A 139 5.75 -3.72 3.59
CA VAL A 139 5.13 -2.99 2.48
C VAL A 139 4.45 -1.72 3.02
N ALA A 140 3.59 -1.84 4.04
CA ALA A 140 2.89 -0.69 4.59
C ALA A 140 3.82 0.36 5.20
N GLN A 141 4.91 -0.06 5.86
CA GLN A 141 5.95 0.85 6.34
C GLN A 141 6.66 1.60 5.21
N ALA A 142 6.94 0.92 4.09
CA ALA A 142 7.50 1.56 2.90
C ALA A 142 6.51 2.58 2.30
N ALA A 143 5.23 2.21 2.19
CA ALA A 143 4.17 3.10 1.73
C ALA A 143 4.17 4.41 2.53
N VAL A 144 4.11 4.30 3.86
CA VAL A 144 4.12 5.44 4.78
C VAL A 144 5.40 6.25 4.65
N GLY A 145 6.56 5.60 4.57
CA GLY A 145 7.86 6.26 4.46
C GLY A 145 8.02 7.07 3.16
N GLU A 146 7.38 6.62 2.08
CA GLU A 146 7.40 7.27 0.77
C GLU A 146 6.24 8.28 0.59
N GLY A 147 5.38 8.46 1.59
CA GLY A 147 4.20 9.31 1.49
C GLY A 147 3.11 8.74 0.58
N THR A 148 3.16 7.44 0.31
CA THR A 148 2.13 6.71 -0.43
C THR A 148 1.04 6.26 0.52
N ASP A 149 -0.13 6.80 0.28
CA ASP A 149 -1.28 6.74 1.16
C ASP A 149 -2.22 5.56 0.86
N LEU A 150 -1.95 4.86 -0.25
CA LEU A 150 -2.79 3.82 -0.81
C LEU A 150 -1.94 2.62 -1.22
N ILE A 151 -2.37 1.43 -0.84
CA ILE A 151 -1.83 0.17 -1.36
C ILE A 151 -2.94 -0.50 -2.16
N VAL A 152 -2.63 -0.94 -3.38
CA VAL A 152 -3.54 -1.74 -4.20
C VAL A 152 -3.00 -3.16 -4.28
N VAL A 153 -3.71 -4.10 -3.68
CA VAL A 153 -3.41 -5.53 -3.78
C VAL A 153 -4.04 -6.06 -5.05
N ASP A 154 -3.26 -6.81 -5.84
CA ASP A 154 -3.64 -7.47 -7.10
C ASP A 154 -4.47 -6.58 -8.08
N PRO A 155 -3.95 -5.40 -8.47
CA PRO A 155 -4.64 -4.49 -9.38
C PRO A 155 -5.07 -5.17 -10.67
N GLY A 156 -6.34 -4.99 -11.05
CA GLY A 156 -6.94 -5.54 -12.27
C GLY A 156 -7.33 -7.03 -12.19
N SER A 157 -7.18 -7.67 -11.04
CA SER A 157 -7.56 -9.08 -10.84
C SER A 157 -8.87 -9.24 -10.06
N GLU A 158 -9.35 -10.48 -9.93
CA GLU A 158 -10.52 -10.80 -9.10
C GLU A 158 -10.28 -10.54 -7.60
N THR A 159 -9.02 -10.60 -7.16
CA THR A 159 -8.61 -10.33 -5.78
C THR A 159 -8.21 -8.88 -5.53
N GLU A 160 -8.46 -7.97 -6.50
CA GLU A 160 -8.17 -6.55 -6.36
C GLU A 160 -8.76 -5.99 -5.06
N PHE A 161 -7.94 -5.36 -4.22
CA PHE A 161 -8.38 -4.73 -2.97
C PHE A 161 -7.53 -3.50 -2.66
N VAL A 162 -8.19 -2.37 -2.39
CA VAL A 162 -7.52 -1.12 -2.05
C VAL A 162 -7.49 -0.90 -0.54
N VAL A 163 -6.29 -0.84 0.02
CA VAL A 163 -6.02 -0.47 1.40
C VAL A 163 -5.81 1.04 1.46
N ARG A 164 -6.74 1.75 2.12
CA ARG A 164 -6.72 3.22 2.25
C ARG A 164 -5.85 3.69 3.42
N ARG A 165 -5.52 4.99 3.45
CA ARG A 165 -4.57 5.58 4.40
C ARG A 165 -4.74 5.10 5.85
N PRO A 166 -5.91 5.18 6.51
CA PRO A 166 -6.04 4.70 7.90
C PRO A 166 -5.68 3.23 8.07
N ALA A 167 -6.05 2.36 7.12
CA ALA A 167 -5.71 0.95 7.11
C ALA A 167 -4.23 0.70 6.81
N VAL A 168 -3.61 1.47 5.91
CA VAL A 168 -2.17 1.42 5.64
C VAL A 168 -1.38 1.75 6.91
N TRP A 169 -1.77 2.80 7.63
CA TRP A 169 -1.12 3.19 8.89
C TRP A 169 -1.31 2.17 10.01
N ALA A 170 -2.48 1.50 10.08
CA ALA A 170 -2.72 0.43 11.03
C ALA A 170 -1.86 -0.80 10.70
N LEU A 171 -1.83 -1.22 9.42
CA LEU A 171 -1.02 -2.33 8.94
C LEU A 171 0.48 -2.09 9.18
N ALA A 172 0.98 -0.87 8.93
CA ALA A 172 2.38 -0.50 9.15
C ALA A 172 2.80 -0.59 10.64
N ARG A 173 1.85 -0.35 11.56
CA ARG A 173 2.05 -0.43 13.01
C ARG A 173 1.70 -1.80 13.59
N GLY A 174 1.14 -2.70 12.79
CA GLY A 174 0.63 -3.98 13.25
C GLY A 174 -0.57 -3.84 14.19
N GLU A 175 -1.35 -2.77 14.04
CA GLU A 175 -2.56 -2.48 14.83
C GLU A 175 -3.82 -2.94 14.09
N ASP A 176 -4.89 -3.17 14.86
CA ASP A 176 -6.21 -3.48 14.31
C ASP A 176 -6.83 -2.25 13.65
N TRP A 177 -7.55 -2.48 12.56
CA TRP A 177 -8.24 -1.45 11.81
C TRP A 177 -9.72 -1.78 11.68
N MET A 178 -10.56 -0.75 11.76
CA MET A 178 -11.99 -0.84 11.47
C MET A 178 -12.38 0.20 10.44
N PRO A 179 -13.26 -0.12 9.48
CA PRO A 179 -13.76 0.88 8.54
C PRO A 179 -14.56 1.97 9.28
N PRO A 180 -14.55 3.23 8.80
CA PRO A 180 -15.06 4.34 9.59
C PRO A 180 -16.55 4.25 9.93
N HIS A 181 -17.36 3.68 9.04
CA HIS A 181 -18.80 3.50 9.26
C HIS A 181 -19.14 2.45 10.34
N ALA A 182 -18.21 1.52 10.62
CA ALA A 182 -18.33 0.53 11.67
C ALA A 182 -17.65 0.96 12.99
N SER A 183 -16.77 1.97 12.94
CA SER A 183 -16.00 2.42 14.10
C SER A 183 -16.89 3.19 15.12
N PRO A 184 -16.97 2.73 16.37
CA PRO A 184 -17.70 3.46 17.43
C PRO A 184 -17.11 4.84 17.71
N ALA A 185 -15.79 4.97 17.66
CA ALA A 185 -15.10 6.24 17.92
C ALA A 185 -15.41 7.29 16.84
N VAL A 186 -15.44 6.88 15.57
CA VAL A 186 -15.81 7.77 14.45
C VAL A 186 -17.29 8.12 14.53
N ARG A 187 -18.18 7.15 14.78
CA ARG A 187 -19.61 7.40 14.97
C ARG A 187 -19.87 8.44 16.07
N GLN A 188 -19.21 8.27 17.21
CA GLN A 188 -19.35 9.19 18.33
C GLN A 188 -18.87 10.61 17.97
N ALA A 189 -17.76 10.73 17.24
CA ALA A 189 -17.27 12.02 16.77
C ALA A 189 -18.28 12.75 15.86
N PHE A 190 -18.92 12.03 14.93
CA PHE A 190 -19.95 12.61 14.08
C PHE A 190 -21.19 13.04 14.88
N LEU A 191 -21.65 12.22 15.84
CA LEU A 191 -22.78 12.58 16.72
C LEU A 191 -22.48 13.84 17.55
N GLU A 192 -21.28 13.92 18.13
CA GLU A 192 -20.84 15.10 18.89
C GLU A 192 -20.75 16.34 18.00
N SER A 193 -20.33 16.20 16.74
CA SER A 193 -20.18 17.31 15.79
C SER A 193 -21.51 17.99 15.42
N ILE A 194 -22.62 17.23 15.45
CA ILE A 194 -23.96 17.73 15.14
C ILE A 194 -24.74 18.15 16.40
N ALA A 195 -24.33 17.72 17.59
CA ALA A 195 -25.07 17.96 18.83
C ALA A 195 -25.28 19.45 19.15
N SER A 196 -24.34 20.33 18.75
CA SER A 196 -24.46 21.78 18.90
C SER A 196 -25.05 22.49 17.68
N GLU A 197 -25.48 21.76 16.65
CA GLU A 197 -26.00 22.31 15.40
C GLU A 197 -27.52 22.13 15.33
N LEU A 198 -28.27 23.17 15.67
CA LEU A 198 -29.74 23.11 15.79
C LEU A 198 -30.45 22.63 14.50
N ALA A 199 -29.84 22.86 13.34
CA ALA A 199 -30.38 22.44 12.06
C ALA A 199 -30.20 20.93 11.77
N ALA A 200 -29.31 20.25 12.49
CA ALA A 200 -29.01 18.84 12.29
C ALA A 200 -29.84 17.95 13.22
N ILE A 201 -30.59 17.03 12.64
CA ILE A 201 -31.45 16.08 13.36
C ILE A 201 -30.69 14.79 13.64
N ASP A 202 -29.97 14.27 12.65
CA ASP A 202 -29.32 12.96 12.75
C ASP A 202 -28.14 12.86 11.77
N VAL A 203 -27.22 11.94 12.06
CA VAL A 203 -26.10 11.60 11.20
C VAL A 203 -25.85 10.10 11.17
N GLU A 204 -25.85 9.53 9.97
CA GLU A 204 -25.59 8.11 9.74
C GLU A 204 -24.40 7.91 8.80
N LEU A 205 -23.58 6.91 9.09
CA LEU A 205 -22.41 6.55 8.29
C LEU A 205 -22.65 5.23 7.55
N SER A 206 -22.27 5.16 6.27
CA SER A 206 -22.19 3.89 5.53
C SER A 206 -20.95 3.83 4.64
N ALA A 207 -20.62 2.63 4.16
CA ALA A 207 -19.62 2.44 3.12
C ALA A 207 -19.99 3.23 1.85
N GLY A 208 -19.03 3.99 1.32
CA GLY A 208 -19.11 4.64 0.01
C GLY A 208 -18.40 3.87 -1.10
N ASP A 209 -17.53 2.93 -0.73
CA ASP A 209 -16.79 2.05 -1.61
C ASP A 209 -16.91 0.59 -1.10
N PRO A 210 -18.09 -0.03 -1.23
CA PRO A 210 -18.38 -1.33 -0.60
C PRO A 210 -17.55 -2.48 -1.18
N GLN A 211 -16.90 -2.28 -2.33
CA GLN A 211 -16.03 -3.28 -2.96
C GLN A 211 -14.54 -2.95 -2.78
N ALA A 212 -14.19 -1.84 -2.12
CA ALA A 212 -12.80 -1.41 -1.91
C ALA A 212 -11.99 -1.35 -3.22
N HIS A 213 -12.57 -0.76 -4.27
CA HIS A 213 -11.95 -0.60 -5.61
C HIS A 213 -11.59 0.86 -5.92
N LEU A 214 -11.67 1.75 -4.92
CA LEU A 214 -11.38 3.18 -5.07
C LEU A 214 -12.24 3.87 -6.15
N ARG A 215 -13.49 3.42 -6.31
CA ARG A 215 -14.46 4.00 -7.26
C ARG A 215 -15.19 5.23 -6.72
N GLY A 216 -14.98 5.56 -5.45
CA GLY A 216 -15.65 6.65 -4.77
C GLY A 216 -15.02 6.94 -3.41
N PRO A 217 -15.66 7.81 -2.61
CA PRO A 217 -15.23 8.09 -1.24
C PRO A 217 -15.39 6.85 -0.36
N GLU A 218 -14.55 6.74 0.66
CA GLU A 218 -14.61 5.63 1.61
C GLU A 218 -15.93 5.62 2.39
N THR A 219 -16.39 6.80 2.84
CA THR A 219 -17.55 6.94 3.72
C THR A 219 -18.61 7.86 3.12
N ILE A 220 -19.88 7.45 3.23
CA ILE A 220 -21.03 8.31 2.98
C ILE A 220 -21.58 8.78 4.33
N VAL A 221 -21.60 10.09 4.54
CA VAL A 221 -22.22 10.75 5.70
C VAL A 221 -23.63 11.18 5.28
N ARG A 222 -24.67 10.49 5.76
CA ARG A 222 -26.05 10.91 5.60
C ARG A 222 -26.41 11.86 6.73
N LEU A 223 -26.65 13.12 6.39
CA LEU A 223 -27.01 14.17 7.34
C LEU A 223 -28.47 14.50 7.18
N ARG A 224 -29.26 14.22 8.22
CA ARG A 224 -30.68 14.59 8.28
C ARG A 224 -30.78 15.99 8.85
N LEU A 225 -31.37 16.91 8.09
CA LEU A 225 -31.53 18.31 8.48
C LEU A 225 -33.00 18.67 8.65
N LEU A 226 -33.26 19.73 9.43
CA LEU A 226 -34.57 20.36 9.49
C LEU A 226 -35.03 20.82 8.11
N ASP A 227 -36.31 20.62 7.84
CA ASP A 227 -36.96 21.18 6.64
C ASP A 227 -37.02 22.71 6.69
N GLY A 228 -37.08 23.31 5.50
CA GLY A 228 -37.28 24.76 5.35
C GLY A 228 -36.02 25.61 5.37
N LEU A 229 -34.83 25.01 5.49
CA LEU A 229 -33.56 25.74 5.34
C LEU A 229 -33.43 26.33 3.94
N ASP A 230 -33.14 27.62 3.87
CA ASP A 230 -32.76 28.23 2.61
C ASP A 230 -31.33 27.83 2.19
N ARG A 231 -30.92 28.22 0.98
CA ARG A 231 -29.61 27.84 0.45
C ARG A 231 -28.45 28.40 1.28
N ARG A 232 -28.56 29.63 1.78
CA ARG A 232 -27.51 30.30 2.56
C ARG A 232 -27.38 29.66 3.94
N GLU A 233 -28.50 29.34 4.57
CA GLU A 233 -28.56 28.64 5.84
C GLU A 233 -27.94 27.25 5.73
N LEU A 234 -28.33 26.48 4.70
CA LEU A 234 -27.75 25.16 4.41
C LEU A 234 -26.23 25.24 4.19
N ASP A 235 -25.76 26.14 3.33
CA ASP A 235 -24.33 26.30 3.05
C ASP A 235 -23.56 26.70 4.33
N ALA A 236 -24.15 27.54 5.20
CA ALA A 236 -23.55 27.92 6.47
C ALA A 236 -23.47 26.76 7.48
N VAL A 237 -24.52 25.92 7.56
CA VAL A 237 -24.53 24.71 8.40
C VAL A 237 -23.46 23.73 7.93
N LEU A 238 -23.42 23.43 6.63
CA LEU A 238 -22.44 22.50 6.06
C LEU A 238 -21.01 23.03 6.22
N GLY A 239 -20.78 24.33 6.06
CA GLY A 239 -19.48 24.95 6.28
C GLY A 239 -18.98 24.78 7.72
N ARG A 240 -19.85 24.99 8.71
CA ARG A 240 -19.49 24.77 10.13
C ARG A 240 -19.21 23.30 10.43
N LEU A 241 -20.05 22.39 9.95
CA LEU A 241 -19.85 20.95 10.15
C LEU A 241 -18.54 20.47 9.51
N ALA A 242 -18.26 20.90 8.27
CA ALA A 242 -16.99 20.58 7.61
C ALA A 242 -15.78 21.08 8.41
N GLN A 243 -15.83 22.29 8.97
CA GLN A 243 -14.77 22.82 9.85
C GLN A 243 -14.60 21.98 11.12
N ARG A 244 -15.70 21.59 11.78
CA ARG A 244 -15.65 20.72 12.98
C ARG A 244 -15.06 19.35 12.64
N TRP A 245 -15.46 18.75 11.54
CA TRP A 245 -14.95 17.44 11.10
C TRP A 245 -13.45 17.48 10.77
N ALA A 246 -12.99 18.55 10.12
CA ALA A 246 -11.57 18.74 9.85
C ALA A 246 -10.73 18.98 11.11
N ALA A 247 -11.34 19.51 12.18
CA ALA A 247 -10.69 19.79 13.46
C ALA A 247 -10.79 18.63 14.48
N ASP A 248 -11.61 17.61 14.23
CA ASP A 248 -11.70 16.42 15.09
C ASP A 248 -10.69 15.37 14.64
N ASP A 249 -9.68 15.10 15.48
CA ASP A 249 -8.60 14.17 15.18
C ASP A 249 -9.11 12.76 14.82
N ARG A 250 -10.23 12.31 15.40
CA ARG A 250 -10.80 10.99 15.10
C ARG A 250 -11.32 10.95 13.67
N ILE A 251 -12.01 12.00 13.22
CA ILE A 251 -12.54 12.08 11.86
C ILE A 251 -11.40 12.31 10.87
N ALA A 252 -10.54 13.30 11.11
CA ALA A 252 -9.44 13.65 10.22
C ALA A 252 -8.44 12.50 10.04
N THR A 253 -8.16 11.72 11.10
CA THR A 253 -7.18 10.64 11.03
C THR A 253 -7.79 9.33 10.54
N LEU A 254 -9.01 8.97 10.97
CA LEU A 254 -9.59 7.65 10.72
C LEU A 254 -10.48 7.59 9.48
N VAL A 255 -10.90 8.73 8.91
CA VAL A 255 -11.65 8.77 7.65
C VAL A 255 -10.71 9.20 6.53
N ASP A 256 -10.51 8.35 5.53
CA ASP A 256 -9.68 8.66 4.36
C ASP A 256 -10.36 9.70 3.46
N SER A 257 -11.63 9.47 3.14
CA SER A 257 -12.43 10.35 2.28
C SER A 257 -13.91 10.19 2.59
N LEU A 258 -14.67 11.27 2.42
CA LEU A 258 -16.11 11.26 2.65
C LEU A 258 -16.88 12.04 1.59
N THR A 259 -18.15 11.71 1.47
CA THR A 259 -19.16 12.54 0.80
C THR A 259 -20.37 12.71 1.68
N VAL A 260 -21.06 13.84 1.55
CA VAL A 260 -22.24 14.15 2.34
C VAL A 260 -23.49 13.96 1.47
N LYS A 261 -24.45 13.19 1.97
CA LYS A 261 -25.80 13.08 1.40
C LYS A 261 -26.79 13.73 2.36
N LEU A 262 -27.62 14.61 1.85
CA LEU A 262 -28.60 15.33 2.65
C LEU A 262 -29.93 14.59 2.61
N GLU A 263 -30.53 14.42 3.79
CA GLU A 263 -31.87 13.88 3.95
C GLU A 263 -32.77 14.91 4.63
N ARG A 264 -34.03 14.96 4.19
CA ARG A 264 -35.05 15.82 4.80
C ARG A 264 -35.62 15.12 6.01
N GLY A 265 -35.58 15.77 7.18
CA GLY A 265 -36.30 15.34 8.35
C GLY A 265 -37.57 16.17 8.54
N ALA A 266 -38.70 15.49 8.68
CA ALA A 266 -39.91 16.15 9.16
C ALA A 266 -39.71 16.62 10.60
N ALA A 267 -40.08 17.86 10.91
CA ALA A 267 -40.15 18.31 12.30
C ALA A 267 -41.23 17.49 13.02
N SER A 268 -40.81 16.64 13.96
CA SER A 268 -41.69 15.90 14.87
C SER A 268 -42.27 16.80 15.95
#